data_AF-A0A1G6EE89-F1
#
_entry.id   AF-A0A1G6EE89-F1
#
_cell.length_a   1.000
_cell.length_b   1.000
_cell.length_c   1.000
_cell.angle_alpha   90.00
_cell.angle_beta   90.00
_cell.angle_gamma   90.00
#
_symmetry.space_group_name_H-M   'P 1'
#
loop_
_entity.id
_entity.type
_entity.pdbx_description
1 polymer ?
#
loop_
_entity_poly.entity_id
_entity_poly.type
_entity_poly.pdbx_seq_one_letter_code
_entity_poly.pdbx_strand_id
1 'polypeptide(L)'
;MGIKCRNDYLTWDAREIIENKIGYRDDTLFPANGTLSTNKRNPMDVAITEILSCGKYEICDFIIIHYADMLSRRDYRFLLLLIDEIKYSGYPILDSQMHVQLRRIIEKLIQGFDYCIWLCAEPDIIYDYYLKDYIPKAEKSDPGFMDSCPEYSIKAELSKREYIERYVTSYNIPKDYLILCDLGKEGILICWKEASAEE
;
A
#
# COMPACT_ATOMS: atom_id res chain seq x y z
N MET A 1 -10.33 22.09 -7.21
CA MET A 1 -10.46 22.36 -5.77
C MET A 1 -9.92 21.14 -5.05
N GLY A 2 -8.72 21.26 -4.47
CA GLY A 2 -8.00 20.12 -3.89
C GLY A 2 -8.69 19.57 -2.66
N ILE A 3 -8.82 18.24 -2.60
CA ILE A 3 -9.37 17.50 -1.47
C ILE A 3 -8.42 17.70 -0.28
N LYS A 4 -8.81 18.49 0.71
CA LYS A 4 -8.12 18.52 2.01
C LYS A 4 -8.69 17.40 2.87
N CYS A 5 -8.04 16.24 2.86
CA CYS A 5 -8.29 15.23 3.88
C CYS A 5 -7.95 15.87 5.24
N ARG A 6 -8.86 15.81 6.23
CA ARG A 6 -8.50 16.23 7.59
C ARG A 6 -7.61 15.13 8.16
N ASN A 7 -6.32 15.40 8.34
CA ASN A 7 -5.33 14.44 8.86
C ASN A 7 -5.59 14.00 10.32
N ASP A 8 -6.66 14.51 10.94
CA ASP A 8 -7.05 14.26 12.33
C ASP A 8 -7.29 12.77 12.63
N TYR A 9 -7.62 11.95 11.63
CA TYR A 9 -7.83 10.51 11.82
C TYR A 9 -6.55 9.66 11.70
N LEU A 10 -5.45 10.24 11.20
CA LEU A 10 -4.22 9.49 10.96
C LEU A 10 -3.63 8.98 12.27
N THR A 11 -3.10 7.76 12.24
CA THR A 11 -2.26 7.19 13.28
C THR A 11 -1.00 8.02 13.50
N TRP A 12 -0.34 7.80 14.64
CA TRP A 12 0.88 8.54 14.97
C TRP A 12 1.98 8.34 13.92
N ASP A 13 2.19 7.11 13.45
CA ASP A 13 3.18 6.79 12.40
C ASP A 13 2.85 7.52 11.09
N ALA A 14 1.59 7.46 10.64
CA ALA A 14 1.17 8.17 9.43
C ALA A 14 1.34 9.69 9.58
N ARG A 15 1.06 10.27 10.76
CA ARG A 15 1.29 11.70 11.02
C ARG A 15 2.76 12.06 10.99
N GLU A 16 3.62 11.26 11.59
CA GLU A 16 5.06 11.52 11.63
C GLU A 16 5.63 11.62 10.22
N ILE A 17 5.22 10.72 9.33
CA ILE A 17 5.59 10.73 7.92
C ILE A 17 5.17 12.06 7.25
N ILE A 18 3.94 12.51 7.50
CA ILE A 18 3.40 13.75 6.92
C ILE A 18 4.05 15.01 7.49
N GLU A 19 4.29 15.04 8.80
CA GLU A 19 4.88 16.19 9.51
C GLU A 19 6.36 16.35 9.17
N ASN A 20 7.12 15.25 9.16
CA ASN A 20 8.54 15.25 8.82
C ASN A 20 8.80 15.27 7.31
N LYS A 21 7.78 14.96 6.49
CA LYS A 21 7.85 14.81 5.03
C LYS A 21 8.88 13.77 4.59
N ILE A 22 9.15 12.80 5.45
CA ILE A 22 10.11 11.73 5.25
C ILE A 22 9.44 10.43 5.67
N GLY A 23 9.61 9.39 4.87
CA GLY A 23 9.27 8.03 5.27
C GLY A 23 10.27 7.04 4.70
N TYR A 24 10.17 5.78 5.12
CA TYR A 24 11.15 4.74 4.86
C TYR A 24 10.54 3.54 4.16
N ARG A 25 11.29 2.90 3.27
CA ARG A 25 10.86 1.69 2.55
C ARG A 25 12.06 0.81 2.16
N ASP A 26 11.85 -0.52 2.09
CA ASP A 26 12.69 -1.44 1.32
C ASP A 26 12.05 -1.69 -0.06
N ASP A 27 12.68 -1.16 -1.11
CA ASP A 27 12.22 -1.24 -2.51
C ASP A 27 12.28 -2.65 -3.13
N THR A 28 12.92 -3.57 -2.41
CA THR A 28 13.19 -4.94 -2.82
C THR A 28 12.49 -5.95 -1.91
N LEU A 29 11.65 -5.49 -0.96
CA LEU A 29 11.03 -6.35 0.05
C LEU A 29 10.00 -7.31 -0.54
N PHE A 30 9.31 -6.88 -1.59
CA PHE A 30 8.24 -7.63 -2.22
C PHE A 30 8.61 -8.08 -3.64
N PRO A 31 8.05 -9.20 -4.10
CA PRO A 31 8.32 -9.75 -5.42
C PRO A 31 7.99 -8.77 -6.55
N ALA A 32 8.83 -8.72 -7.58
CA ALA A 32 8.43 -8.25 -8.90
C ALA A 32 7.75 -9.39 -9.67
N ASN A 33 6.72 -10.02 -9.11
CA ASN A 33 6.17 -11.26 -9.69
C ASN A 33 5.39 -10.99 -10.98
N GLY A 34 5.57 -11.81 -12.02
CA GLY A 34 4.84 -11.72 -13.29
C GLY A 34 3.32 -11.96 -13.21
N THR A 35 2.79 -12.39 -12.05
CA THR A 35 1.35 -12.42 -11.71
C THR A 35 0.82 -11.05 -11.29
N LEU A 36 1.72 -10.22 -10.77
CA LEU A 36 1.53 -8.83 -10.41
C LEU A 36 2.34 -8.01 -11.41
N SER A 37 1.78 -7.77 -12.59
CA SER A 37 2.30 -6.82 -13.57
C SER A 37 2.19 -5.37 -13.07
N THR A 38 2.41 -5.17 -11.77
CA THR A 38 2.27 -3.94 -11.05
C THR A 38 3.48 -3.12 -11.41
N ASN A 39 3.31 -2.21 -12.37
CA ASN A 39 4.22 -1.10 -12.42
C ASN A 39 4.11 -0.42 -11.05
N LYS A 40 5.14 -0.58 -10.20
CA LYS A 40 5.18 0.01 -8.85
C LYS A 40 5.14 1.55 -8.87
N ARG A 41 5.29 2.15 -10.05
CA ARG A 41 5.06 3.57 -10.30
C ARG A 41 3.65 3.86 -10.81
N ASN A 42 2.78 2.88 -11.01
CA ASN A 42 1.39 3.09 -11.37
C ASN A 42 0.51 2.97 -10.11
N PRO A 43 -0.07 4.07 -9.62
CA PRO A 43 -0.93 4.05 -8.44
C PRO A 43 -2.09 3.08 -8.51
N MET A 44 -2.64 2.89 -9.72
CA MET A 44 -3.77 2.01 -9.95
C MET A 44 -3.39 0.56 -9.71
N ASP A 45 -2.26 0.16 -10.30
CA ASP A 45 -1.82 -1.22 -10.21
C ASP A 45 -1.44 -1.51 -8.75
N VAL A 46 -0.75 -0.59 -8.07
CA VAL A 46 -0.35 -0.75 -6.66
C VAL A 46 -1.57 -0.92 -5.77
N ALA A 47 -2.55 -0.02 -5.81
CA ALA A 47 -3.73 -0.10 -4.95
C ALA A 47 -4.55 -1.38 -5.20
N ILE A 48 -4.72 -1.79 -6.46
CA ILE A 48 -5.42 -3.03 -6.80
C ILE A 48 -4.65 -4.25 -6.28
N THR A 49 -3.33 -4.26 -6.45
CA THR A 49 -2.45 -5.33 -5.96
C THR A 49 -2.54 -5.51 -4.45
N GLU A 50 -2.44 -4.41 -3.71
CA GLU A 50 -2.50 -4.44 -2.24
C GLU A 50 -3.86 -4.98 -1.75
N ILE A 51 -4.97 -4.62 -2.42
CA ILE A 51 -6.30 -5.13 -2.08
C ILE A 51 -6.44 -6.61 -2.45
N LEU A 52 -6.08 -6.98 -3.69
CA LEU A 52 -6.40 -8.30 -4.25
C LEU A 52 -5.41 -9.40 -3.89
N SER A 53 -4.12 -9.07 -3.80
CA SER A 53 -3.06 -10.04 -3.62
C SER A 53 -2.48 -10.01 -2.21
N CYS A 54 -2.58 -8.88 -1.51
CA CYS A 54 -2.13 -8.76 -0.11
C CYS A 54 -3.29 -8.77 0.89
N GLY A 55 -4.54 -8.83 0.42
CA GLY A 55 -5.71 -8.88 1.30
C GLY A 55 -5.88 -7.64 2.19
N LYS A 56 -5.36 -6.48 1.76
CA LYS A 56 -5.46 -5.23 2.54
C LYS A 56 -6.82 -4.57 2.36
N TYR A 57 -7.85 -5.15 2.98
CA TYR A 57 -9.19 -4.58 2.97
C TYR A 57 -9.24 -3.19 3.63
N GLU A 58 -8.26 -2.84 4.45
CA GLU A 58 -8.10 -1.53 5.08
C GLU A 58 -8.13 -0.39 4.05
N ILE A 59 -7.61 -0.65 2.83
CA ILE A 59 -7.69 0.30 1.72
C ILE A 59 -9.14 0.53 1.30
N CYS A 60 -9.96 -0.52 1.23
CA CYS A 60 -11.39 -0.41 0.93
C CYS A 60 -12.14 0.32 2.06
N ASP A 61 -11.86 -0.02 3.33
CA ASP A 61 -12.46 0.64 4.51
C ASP A 61 -12.12 2.14 4.50
N PHE A 62 -10.85 2.48 4.23
CA PHE A 62 -10.40 3.87 4.10
C PHE A 62 -11.15 4.62 3.00
N ILE A 63 -11.31 4.00 1.83
CA ILE A 63 -12.04 4.62 0.71
C ILE A 63 -13.49 4.92 1.10
N ILE A 64 -14.14 3.97 1.77
CA ILE A 64 -15.51 4.13 2.25
C ILE A 64 -15.59 5.30 3.25
N ILE A 65 -14.67 5.37 4.22
CA ILE A 65 -14.73 6.37 5.29
C ILE A 65 -14.43 7.77 4.76
N HIS A 66 -13.43 7.91 3.88
CA HIS A 66 -12.88 9.21 3.51
C HIS A 66 -13.35 9.72 2.14
N TYR A 67 -13.85 8.84 1.27
CA TYR A 67 -14.29 9.20 -0.09
C TYR A 67 -15.70 8.71 -0.42
N ALA A 68 -16.55 8.45 0.58
CA ALA A 68 -17.95 8.02 0.39
C ALA A 68 -18.71 8.87 -0.64
N ASP A 69 -18.53 10.19 -0.61
CA ASP A 69 -19.22 11.14 -1.49
C ASP A 69 -18.85 10.98 -2.97
N MET A 70 -17.72 10.34 -3.27
CA MET A 70 -17.26 10.04 -4.64
C MET A 70 -17.75 8.68 -5.14
N LEU A 71 -18.35 7.87 -4.26
CA LEU A 71 -18.82 6.53 -4.57
C LEU A 71 -20.28 6.54 -5.01
N SER A 72 -20.58 5.81 -6.08
CA SER A 72 -21.97 5.47 -6.36
C SER A 72 -22.47 4.45 -5.31
N ARG A 73 -23.79 4.36 -5.10
CA ARG A 73 -24.38 3.33 -4.22
C ARG A 73 -23.94 1.91 -4.58
N ARG A 74 -23.66 1.65 -5.86
CA ARG A 74 -23.15 0.37 -6.37
C ARG A 74 -21.69 0.16 -6.00
N ASP A 75 -20.86 1.19 -6.11
CA ASP A 75 -19.44 1.14 -5.73
C ASP A 75 -19.26 0.94 -4.23
N TYR A 76 -20.02 1.68 -3.42
CA TYR A 76 -20.03 1.55 -1.97
C TYR A 76 -20.36 0.11 -1.51
N ARG A 77 -21.44 -0.47 -2.05
CA ARG A 77 -21.83 -1.85 -1.73
C ARG A 77 -20.79 -2.88 -2.16
N PHE A 78 -20.16 -2.65 -3.31
CA PHE A 78 -19.11 -3.53 -3.80
C PHE A 78 -17.88 -3.53 -2.89
N LEU A 79 -17.44 -2.36 -2.42
CA LEU A 79 -16.33 -2.26 -1.47
C LEU A 79 -16.65 -2.96 -0.13
N LEU A 80 -17.87 -2.80 0.39
CA LEU A 80 -18.30 -3.54 1.60
C LEU A 80 -18.22 -5.05 1.43
N LEU A 81 -18.71 -5.57 0.29
CA LEU A 81 -18.64 -7.00 -0.01
C LEU A 81 -17.19 -7.49 -0.12
N LEU A 82 -16.31 -6.68 -0.72
CA LEU A 82 -14.88 -6.97 -0.78
C LEU A 82 -14.25 -7.05 0.61
N ILE A 83 -14.59 -6.13 1.52
CA ILE A 83 -14.10 -6.14 2.89
C ILE A 83 -14.52 -7.42 3.61
N ASP A 84 -15.81 -7.76 3.53
CA ASP A 84 -16.36 -8.95 4.19
C ASP A 84 -15.73 -10.23 3.64
N GLU A 85 -15.55 -10.31 2.31
CA GLU A 85 -14.89 -11.44 1.65
C GLU A 85 -13.45 -11.59 2.14
N ILE A 86 -12.64 -10.53 2.06
CA ILE A 86 -11.22 -10.57 2.47
C ILE A 86 -11.09 -10.92 3.96
N LYS A 87 -11.95 -10.37 4.83
CA LYS A 87 -11.96 -10.72 6.26
C LYS A 87 -12.26 -12.19 6.51
N TYR A 88 -13.09 -12.80 5.66
CA TYR A 88 -13.51 -14.19 5.80
C TYR A 88 -12.53 -15.19 5.17
N SER A 89 -12.05 -14.91 3.96
CA SER A 89 -11.23 -15.84 3.15
C SER A 89 -9.73 -15.53 3.18
N GLY A 90 -9.33 -14.34 3.65
CA GLY A 90 -7.96 -13.82 3.54
C GLY A 90 -7.62 -13.26 2.16
N TYR A 91 -8.37 -13.61 1.11
CA TYR A 91 -8.15 -13.18 -0.28
C TYR A 91 -9.47 -13.08 -1.05
N PRO A 92 -9.71 -12.01 -1.83
CA PRO A 92 -10.96 -11.84 -2.54
C PRO A 92 -11.04 -12.74 -3.78
N ILE A 93 -12.13 -13.51 -3.92
CA ILE A 93 -12.45 -14.17 -5.19
C ILE A 93 -13.15 -13.16 -6.09
N LEU A 94 -12.42 -12.62 -7.07
CA LEU A 94 -12.97 -11.67 -8.04
C LEU A 94 -13.18 -12.27 -9.42
N ASP A 95 -14.36 -12.01 -9.99
CA ASP A 95 -14.57 -12.16 -11.43
C ASP A 95 -14.04 -10.93 -12.20
N SER A 96 -14.02 -11.03 -13.53
CA SER A 96 -13.54 -9.97 -14.41
C SER A 96 -14.35 -8.67 -14.30
N GLN A 97 -15.64 -8.74 -13.95
CA GLN A 97 -16.47 -7.55 -13.78
C GLN A 97 -16.14 -6.82 -12.48
N MET A 98 -15.92 -7.58 -11.40
CA MET A 98 -15.49 -7.04 -10.11
C MET A 98 -14.13 -6.37 -10.22
N HIS A 99 -13.20 -6.97 -10.97
CA HIS A 99 -11.90 -6.36 -11.24
C HIS A 99 -12.03 -5.03 -11.99
N VAL A 100 -12.87 -4.98 -13.04
CA VAL A 100 -13.16 -3.73 -13.77
C VAL A 100 -13.81 -2.69 -12.87
N GLN A 101 -14.72 -3.10 -11.98
CA GLN A 101 -15.38 -2.20 -11.05
C GLN A 101 -14.39 -1.62 -10.02
N LEU A 102 -13.53 -2.45 -9.42
CA LEU A 102 -12.48 -1.99 -8.50
C LEU A 102 -11.55 -1.01 -9.20
N ARG A 103 -11.07 -1.35 -10.40
CA ARG A 103 -10.19 -0.48 -11.20
C ARG A 103 -10.78 0.91 -11.40
N ARG A 104 -12.05 0.97 -11.79
CA ARG A 104 -12.78 2.23 -11.99
C ARG A 104 -12.93 3.05 -10.70
N ILE A 105 -13.13 2.39 -9.55
CA ILE A 105 -13.23 3.08 -8.26
C ILE A 105 -11.90 3.72 -7.91
N ILE A 106 -10.82 2.95 -7.99
CA ILE A 106 -9.46 3.42 -7.71
C ILE A 106 -9.08 4.56 -8.65
N GLU A 107 -9.32 4.41 -9.95
CA GLU A 107 -9.01 5.41 -10.99
C GLU A 107 -9.61 6.80 -10.69
N LYS A 108 -10.83 6.87 -10.14
CA LYS A 108 -11.45 8.14 -9.75
C LYS A 108 -10.71 8.87 -8.63
N LEU A 109 -10.01 8.13 -7.77
CA LEU A 109 -9.30 8.69 -6.61
C LEU A 109 -7.90 9.14 -6.98
N ILE A 110 -7.19 8.33 -7.77
CA ILE A 110 -5.80 8.58 -8.17
C ILE A 110 -5.70 9.42 -9.46
N GLN A 111 -6.80 9.93 -9.99
CA GLN A 111 -6.80 10.69 -11.23
C GLN A 111 -5.85 11.90 -11.11
N GLY A 112 -4.82 11.93 -11.97
CA GLY A 112 -3.82 13.01 -11.98
C GLY A 112 -2.56 12.71 -11.14
N PHE A 113 -2.47 11.53 -10.52
CA PHE A 113 -1.27 11.01 -9.88
C PHE A 113 -0.66 9.90 -10.74
N ASP A 114 0.66 9.82 -10.76
CA ASP A 114 1.44 8.90 -11.59
C ASP A 114 2.57 8.22 -10.79
N TYR A 115 2.53 8.31 -9.46
CA TYR A 115 3.42 7.59 -8.57
C TYR A 115 2.72 7.19 -7.26
N CYS A 116 3.02 5.99 -6.75
CA CYS A 116 2.46 5.47 -5.51
C CYS A 116 3.48 4.65 -4.73
N ILE A 117 3.53 4.86 -3.41
CA ILE A 117 4.47 4.18 -2.53
C ILE A 117 3.84 3.94 -1.16
N TRP A 118 4.24 2.85 -0.51
CA TRP A 118 4.03 2.69 0.93
C TRP A 118 5.28 3.16 1.67
N LEU A 119 5.12 3.83 2.81
CA LEU A 119 6.20 4.32 3.65
C LEU A 119 5.92 3.97 5.10
N CYS A 120 6.95 3.53 5.83
CA CYS A 120 6.96 3.49 7.29
C CYS A 120 7.49 4.80 7.87
N ALA A 121 7.07 5.10 9.11
CA ALA A 121 7.59 6.23 9.89
C ALA A 121 9.02 5.97 10.36
N GLU A 122 9.32 4.73 10.75
CA GLU A 122 10.64 4.31 11.20
C GLU A 122 11.16 3.12 10.36
N PRO A 123 12.48 3.06 10.07
CA PRO A 123 13.10 1.92 9.39
C PRO A 123 12.88 0.58 10.11
N ASP A 124 12.84 0.63 11.44
CA ASP A 124 12.68 -0.54 12.31
C ASP A 124 11.38 -1.30 12.03
N ILE A 125 10.31 -0.58 11.69
CA ILE A 125 9.01 -1.16 11.36
C ILE A 125 9.15 -2.10 10.15
N ILE A 126 9.98 -1.76 9.17
CA ILE A 126 10.17 -2.58 7.98
C ILE A 126 10.79 -3.93 8.35
N TYR A 127 11.79 -3.92 9.22
CA TYR A 127 12.44 -5.14 9.67
C TYR A 127 11.51 -5.96 10.58
N ASP A 128 10.96 -5.35 11.62
CA ASP A 128 10.21 -6.06 12.65
C ASP A 128 8.85 -6.54 12.12
N TYR A 129 8.14 -5.69 11.40
CA TYR A 129 6.81 -6.01 10.90
C TYR A 129 6.88 -6.78 9.58
N TYR A 130 7.46 -6.19 8.53
CA TYR A 130 7.36 -6.80 7.21
C TYR A 130 8.28 -8.01 7.06
N LEU A 131 9.56 -7.88 7.41
CA LEU A 131 10.53 -8.96 7.23
C LEU A 131 10.37 -10.09 8.27
N LYS A 132 10.16 -9.76 9.54
CA LYS A 132 10.16 -10.75 10.64
C LYS A 132 8.78 -11.30 11.02
N ASP A 133 7.70 -10.61 10.67
CA ASP A 133 6.35 -11.03 11.05
C ASP A 133 5.47 -11.34 9.84
N TYR A 134 5.26 -10.37 8.94
CA TYR A 134 4.35 -10.48 7.80
C TYR A 134 4.77 -11.57 6.81
N ILE A 135 5.99 -11.53 6.26
CA ILE A 135 6.44 -12.52 5.27
C ILE A 135 6.38 -13.96 5.84
N PRO A 136 6.85 -14.22 7.09
CA PRO A 136 6.64 -15.52 7.75
C PRO A 136 5.19 -15.95 7.96
N LYS A 137 4.28 -15.01 8.21
CA LYS A 137 2.85 -15.32 8.31
C LYS A 137 2.26 -15.63 6.93
N ALA A 138 2.60 -14.84 5.91
CA ALA A 138 2.15 -15.01 4.54
C ALA A 138 2.54 -16.39 3.99
N GLU A 139 3.76 -16.85 4.23
CA GLU A 139 4.23 -18.20 3.84
C GLU A 139 3.36 -19.34 4.40
N LYS A 140 2.79 -19.17 5.60
CA LYS A 140 1.91 -20.20 6.20
C LYS A 140 0.57 -20.28 5.47
N SER A 141 0.13 -19.17 4.89
CA SER A 141 -1.13 -19.06 4.16
C SER A 141 -0.97 -19.33 2.66
N ASP A 142 0.19 -19.00 2.09
CA ASP A 142 0.55 -19.16 0.68
C ASP A 142 2.00 -19.72 0.58
N PRO A 143 2.17 -21.05 0.61
CA PRO A 143 3.49 -21.67 0.56
C PRO A 143 4.27 -21.31 -0.72
N GLY A 144 5.49 -20.81 -0.57
CA GLY A 144 6.33 -20.28 -1.66
C GLY A 144 6.35 -18.74 -1.75
N PHE A 145 5.60 -18.04 -0.90
CA PHE A 145 5.61 -16.57 -0.84
C PHE A 145 7.01 -16.03 -0.45
N MET A 146 7.69 -16.66 0.51
CA MET A 146 9.06 -16.28 0.91
C MET A 146 10.04 -16.34 -0.25
N ASP A 147 10.00 -17.44 -1.02
CA ASP A 147 10.92 -17.65 -2.15
C ASP A 147 10.67 -16.66 -3.28
N SER A 148 9.45 -16.12 -3.36
CA SER A 148 9.12 -15.05 -4.29
C SER A 148 9.66 -13.68 -3.87
N CYS A 149 9.93 -13.48 -2.58
CA CYS A 149 10.46 -12.22 -2.05
C CYS A 149 11.97 -12.09 -2.34
N PRO A 150 12.43 -11.03 -3.03
CA PRO A 150 13.83 -10.88 -3.42
C PRO A 150 14.78 -10.90 -2.21
N GLU A 151 15.76 -11.80 -2.27
CA GLU A 151 16.82 -11.95 -1.26
C GLU A 151 16.29 -12.19 0.16
N TYR A 152 15.07 -12.71 0.33
CA TYR A 152 14.46 -12.87 1.65
C TYR A 152 15.33 -13.69 2.61
N SER A 153 15.89 -14.81 2.17
CA SER A 153 16.77 -15.66 3.00
C SER A 153 17.98 -14.89 3.52
N ILE A 154 18.62 -14.09 2.67
CA ILE A 154 19.77 -13.24 3.02
C ILE A 154 19.31 -12.17 4.03
N LYS A 155 18.23 -11.44 3.70
CA LYS A 155 17.71 -10.36 4.56
C LYS A 155 17.31 -10.87 5.94
N ALA A 156 16.69 -12.04 6.00
CA ALA A 156 16.23 -12.66 7.24
C ALA A 156 17.38 -13.08 8.17
N GLU A 157 18.58 -13.31 7.65
CA GLU A 157 19.78 -13.64 8.45
C GLU A 157 20.51 -12.42 8.99
N LEU A 158 20.29 -11.23 8.41
CA LEU A 158 20.93 -9.99 8.86
C LEU A 158 20.41 -9.54 10.22
N SER A 159 21.28 -8.91 11.01
CA SER A 159 20.83 -8.11 12.15
C SER A 159 19.97 -6.94 11.67
N LYS A 160 19.07 -6.45 12.53
CA LYS A 160 18.21 -5.29 12.23
C LYS A 160 19.01 -4.11 11.65
N ARG A 161 20.14 -3.78 12.29
CA ARG A 161 21.01 -2.69 11.86
C ARG A 161 21.58 -2.91 10.46
N GLU A 162 22.13 -4.09 10.20
CA GLU A 162 22.70 -4.41 8.88
C GLU A 162 21.65 -4.40 7.77
N TYR A 163 20.43 -4.86 8.08
CA TYR A 163 19.32 -4.80 7.15
C TYR A 163 18.95 -3.35 6.80
N ILE A 164 18.76 -2.49 7.82
CA ILE A 164 18.40 -1.09 7.62
C ILE A 164 19.47 -0.36 6.80
N GLU A 165 20.74 -0.55 7.13
CA GLU A 165 21.87 0.08 6.42
C GLU A 165 21.98 -0.36 4.95
N ARG A 166 21.55 -1.59 4.62
CA ARG A 166 21.70 -2.15 3.27
C ARG A 166 20.49 -1.97 2.36
N TYR A 167 19.28 -2.05 2.91
CA TYR A 167 18.06 -2.19 2.11
C TYR A 167 17.04 -1.07 2.30
N VAL A 168 17.08 -0.34 3.40
CA VAL A 168 16.08 0.69 3.68
C VAL A 168 16.51 2.03 3.12
N THR A 169 15.63 2.64 2.31
CA THR A 169 15.81 3.95 1.72
C THR A 169 14.81 4.94 2.31
N SER A 170 15.26 6.17 2.53
CA SER A 170 14.40 7.30 2.92
C SER A 170 13.84 8.00 1.69
N TYR A 171 12.56 8.38 1.72
CA TYR A 171 11.88 9.11 0.66
C TYR A 171 11.39 10.45 1.18
N ASN A 172 11.62 11.50 0.40
CA ASN A 172 11.01 12.80 0.65
C ASN A 172 9.61 12.85 0.01
N ILE A 173 8.64 13.33 0.78
CA ILE A 173 7.26 13.46 0.30
C ILE A 173 7.08 14.85 -0.32
N PRO A 174 6.57 14.93 -1.57
CA PRO A 174 6.30 16.21 -2.20
C PRO A 174 5.20 16.98 -1.46
N LYS A 175 5.02 18.27 -1.76
CA LYS A 175 3.95 19.07 -1.13
C LYS A 175 2.55 18.64 -1.56
N ASP A 176 2.42 18.22 -2.82
CA ASP A 176 1.15 17.81 -3.42
C ASP A 176 1.10 16.28 -3.49
N TYR A 177 0.38 15.69 -2.53
CA TYR A 177 0.18 14.24 -2.40
C TYR A 177 -1.26 13.93 -1.98
N LEU A 178 -1.65 12.68 -2.19
CA LEU A 178 -2.89 12.07 -1.73
C LEU A 178 -2.56 10.90 -0.82
N ILE A 179 -3.18 10.86 0.36
CA ILE A 179 -3.15 9.67 1.21
C ILE A 179 -4.21 8.70 0.70
N LEU A 180 -3.78 7.53 0.25
CA LEU A 180 -4.67 6.45 -0.19
C LEU A 180 -5.10 5.55 0.96
N CYS A 181 -4.23 5.32 1.94
CA CYS A 181 -4.55 4.52 3.10
C CYS A 181 -3.60 4.83 4.26
N ASP A 182 -4.16 4.92 5.46
CA ASP A 182 -3.42 4.71 6.70
C ASP A 182 -3.33 3.21 6.92
N LEU A 183 -2.10 2.67 6.93
CA LEU A 183 -1.84 1.24 7.15
C LEU A 183 -1.63 0.93 8.65
N GLY A 184 -1.99 1.88 9.53
CA GLY A 184 -1.81 1.76 10.97
C GLY A 184 -0.33 1.75 11.35
N LYS A 185 0.07 0.73 12.10
CA LYS A 185 1.47 0.56 12.55
C LYS A 185 2.43 0.27 11.40
N GLU A 186 1.91 -0.06 10.24
CA GLU A 186 2.71 -0.42 9.07
C GLU A 186 3.10 0.81 8.24
N GLY A 187 2.46 1.96 8.50
CA GLY A 187 2.77 3.23 7.86
C GLY A 187 1.64 3.75 6.97
N ILE A 188 1.97 4.29 5.80
CA ILE A 188 1.03 5.02 4.95
C ILE A 188 1.21 4.67 3.48
N LEU A 189 0.11 4.53 2.74
CA LEU A 189 0.10 4.45 1.28
C LEU A 189 -0.20 5.83 0.71
N ILE A 190 0.74 6.40 -0.04
CA ILE A 190 0.64 7.74 -0.60
C ILE A 190 0.81 7.72 -2.12
N CYS A 191 0.09 8.61 -2.79
CA CYS A 191 0.26 8.92 -4.19
C CYS A 191 0.68 10.36 -4.39
N TRP A 192 1.49 10.60 -5.40
CA TRP A 192 1.83 11.94 -5.84
C TRP A 192 2.02 11.97 -7.35
N LYS A 193 2.15 13.18 -7.87
CA LYS A 193 2.54 13.40 -9.24
C LYS A 193 4.04 13.61 -9.27
N GLU A 194 4.81 12.77 -9.97
CA GLU A 194 6.22 13.05 -10.23
C GLU A 194 6.28 14.43 -10.91
N ALA A 195 7.18 15.29 -10.41
CA ALA A 195 7.46 16.53 -11.11
C ALA A 195 7.89 16.12 -12.52
N SER A 196 7.15 16.55 -13.54
CA SER A 196 7.66 16.51 -14.91
C SER A 196 9.04 17.15 -14.87
N ALA A 197 10.03 16.53 -15.53
CA ALA A 197 11.42 17.00 -15.55
C ALA A 197 11.62 18.38 -16.22
N GLU A 198 10.56 19.19 -16.34
CA GLU A 198 10.50 20.49 -16.98
C GLU A 198 9.62 21.41 -16.13
N GLU A 199 10.26 22.33 -15.40
CA GLU A 199 9.94 23.77 -15.30
C GLU A 199 11.16 24.54 -14.78
#